data_AF-W4VD89-F1
#
_entry.id   AF-W4VD89-F1
#
_cell.length_a   1.000
_cell.length_b   1.000
_cell.length_c   1.000
_cell.angle_alpha   90.00
_cell.angle_beta   90.00
_cell.angle_gamma   90.00
#
_symmetry.space_group_name_H-M   'P 1'
#
loop_
_entity.id
_entity.type
_entity.pdbx_description
1 polymer ?
#
loop_
_entity_poly.entity_id
_entity_poly.type
_entity_poly.pdbx_seq_one_letter_code
_entity_poly.pdbx_strand_id
1 'polypeptide(L)' 'MTQIDGEEISTMMQLRCVIYSKNPGDVVTIKHISDGKPQTVQIKLSAKEKDGLVTR' A
#
# COMPACT_ATOMS: atom_id res chain seq x y z
N MET A 1 -0.03 -13.09 5.31
CA MET A 1 1.29 -12.43 5.31
C MET A 1 1.27 -11.39 4.20
N THR A 2 1.65 -10.16 4.51
CA THR A 2 1.65 -9.07 3.55
C THR A 2 3.02 -8.38 3.60
N GLN A 3 3.69 -8.27 2.46
CA GLN A 3 4.96 -7.55 2.32
C GLN A 3 4.80 -6.42 1.32
N ILE A 4 5.51 -5.32 1.54
CA ILE A 4 5.60 -4.20 0.60
C ILE A 4 7.08 -3.88 0.39
N ASP A 5 7.52 -3.92 -0.86
CA ASP A 5 8.93 -3.69 -1.25
C ASP A 5 9.95 -4.56 -0.48
N GLY A 6 9.50 -5.74 -0.01
CA GLY A 6 10.32 -6.66 0.79
C GLY A 6 10.25 -6.43 2.31
N GLU A 7 9.61 -5.37 2.78
CA GLU A 7 9.32 -5.15 4.19
C GLU A 7 8.05 -5.89 4.61
N GLU A 8 8.11 -6.59 5.74
CA GLU A 8 6.93 -7.25 6.30
C GLU A 8 6.01 -6.22 6.97
N ILE A 9 4.75 -6.21 6.54
CA ILE A 9 3.72 -5.33 7.07
C ILE A 9 2.75 -6.18 7.89
N SER A 10 2.78 -5.98 9.21
CA SER A 10 1.92 -6.69 10.16
C SER A 10 0.75 -5.82 10.64
N THR A 11 0.82 -4.51 10.46
CA THR A 11 -0.21 -3.56 10.93
C THR A 11 -0.67 -2.58 9.85
N MET A 12 -1.92 -2.14 9.95
CA MET A 12 -2.46 -1.09 9.09
C MET A 12 -1.71 0.25 9.24
N MET A 13 -1.09 0.49 10.41
CA MET A 13 -0.29 1.68 10.66
C MET A 13 1.01 1.66 9.85
N GLN A 14 1.73 0.53 9.83
CA GLN A 14 2.92 0.37 9.00
C GLN A 14 2.60 0.52 7.52
N LEU A 15 1.50 -0.09 7.05
CA LEU A 15 1.02 0.07 5.68
C LEU A 15 0.88 1.56 5.32
N ARG A 16 0.19 2.32 6.17
CA ARG A 16 -0.02 3.75 5.97
C ARG A 16 1.30 4.53 5.97
N CYS A 17 2.21 4.24 6.89
CA CYS A 17 3.52 4.89 6.95
C CYS A 17 4.32 4.67 5.67
N VAL A 18 4.34 3.43 5.13
CA VAL A 18 5.04 3.11 3.89
C VAL A 18 4.42 3.82 2.70
N ILE A 19 3.09 3.86 2.60
CA ILE A 19 2.43 4.57 1.48
C ILE A 19 2.71 6.09 1.55
N TYR A 20 2.73 6.67 2.75
CA TYR A 20 2.96 8.11 2.94
C TYR A 20 4.43 8.52 2.89
N SER A 21 5.38 7.59 2.99
CA SER A 21 6.80 7.87 2.77
C SER A 21 7.18 7.88 1.29
N LYS A 22 6.29 7.43 0.40
CA LYS A 22 6.49 7.40 -1.05
C LYS A 22 5.77 8.56 -1.75
N ASN A 23 6.18 8.82 -2.98
CA ASN A 23 5.62 9.89 -3.80
C ASN A 23 4.55 9.38 -4.76
N PRO A 24 3.57 10.23 -5.12
CA PRO A 24 2.72 9.98 -6.28
C PRO A 24 3.54 9.67 -7.53
N GLY A 25 3.21 8.58 -8.20
CA GLY A 25 3.93 8.07 -9.35
C GLY A 25 4.89 6.93 -9.03
N ASP A 26 5.26 6.71 -7.77
CA ASP A 26 6.11 5.60 -7.35
C ASP A 26 5.39 4.27 -7.53
N VAL A 27 6.12 3.23 -7.93
CA VAL A 27 5.60 1.87 -8.03
C VAL A 27 6.06 1.08 -6.81
N VAL A 28 5.10 0.52 -6.07
CA VAL A 28 5.36 -0.36 -4.92
C VAL A 28 4.97 -1.79 -5.25
N THR A 29 5.79 -2.74 -4.82
CA THR A 29 5.51 -4.17 -4.99
C THR A 29 4.89 -4.73 -3.73
N ILE A 30 3.61 -5.14 -3.79
CA ILE A 30 2.89 -5.74 -2.68
C ILE A 30 2.82 -7.26 -2.89
N LYS A 31 3.27 -8.02 -1.91
CA LYS A 31 3.02 -9.46 -1.83
C LYS A 31 1.96 -9.70 -0.78
N HIS A 32 0.85 -10.33 -1.15
CA HIS A 32 -0.22 -10.66 -0.22
C HIS A 32 -0.75 -12.06 -0.48
N ILE A 33 -1.47 -12.65 0.48
CA ILE A 33 -2.24 -13.87 0.24
C ILE A 33 -3.64 -13.46 -0.17
N SER A 34 -4.07 -13.89 -1.35
CA SER A 34 -5.41 -13.68 -1.89
C SER A 34 -5.92 -15.03 -2.37
N ASP A 35 -7.14 -15.38 -1.94
CA ASP A 35 -7.74 -16.70 -2.21
C ASP A 35 -6.84 -17.89 -1.80
N GLY A 36 -6.18 -17.76 -0.64
CA GLY A 36 -5.26 -18.77 -0.12
C GLY A 36 -3.95 -18.91 -0.90
N LYS A 37 -3.72 -18.13 -1.97
CA LYS A 37 -2.51 -18.16 -2.78
C LYS A 37 -1.68 -16.88 -2.59
N PRO A 38 -0.34 -16.99 -2.50
CA PRO A 38 0.51 -15.81 -2.53
C PRO A 38 0.41 -15.16 -3.92
N GLN A 39 0.05 -13.89 -3.94
CA GLN A 39 0.04 -13.04 -5.12
C GLN A 39 0.99 -11.87 -4.92
N THR A 40 1.72 -11.51 -5.97
CA THR A 40 2.56 -10.32 -6.02
C THR A 40 1.95 -9.36 -7.02
N VAL A 41 1.61 -8.16 -6.57
CA VAL A 41 1.01 -7.11 -7.37
C VAL A 41 1.90 -5.87 -7.31
N GLN A 42 2.07 -5.22 -8.46
CA GLN A 42 2.75 -3.92 -8.53
C GLN A 42 1.68 -2.84 -8.65
N ILE A 43 1.74 -1.87 -7.76
CA ILE A 43 0.77 -0.78 -7.70
C ILE A 43 1.52 0.52 -7.89
N LYS A 44 1.09 1.32 -8.86
CA LYS A 44 1.55 2.70 -9.00
C LYS A 44 0.75 3.57 -8.04
N LEU A 45 1.44 4.25 -7.13
CA LEU A 45 0.84 5.18 -6.19
C LEU A 45 0.32 6.39 -6.97
N SER A 46 -0.90 6.79 -6.65
CA SER A 46 -1.50 8.01 -7.17
C SER A 46 -1.55 9.05 -6.07
N ALA A 47 -1.49 10.33 -6.46
CA ALA A 47 -1.73 11.40 -5.52
C ALA A 47 -3.13 11.20 -4.94
N LYS A 48 -3.22 11.20 -3.60
CA LYS A 48 -4.51 11.36 -2.94
C LYS A 48 -4.95 12.80 -3.17
N GLU A 49 -5.56 13.07 -4.33
CA GLU A 49 -6.41 14.25 -4.46
C GLU A 49 -7.45 14.15 -3.35
N LYS A 50 -7.83 15.27 -2.74
CA LYS A 50 -8.78 15.30 -1.62
C LYS A 50 -10.10 14.66 -2.05
N ASP A 51 -10.19 13.35 -1.88
CA ASP A 51 -11.47 12.66 -1.89
C ASP A 51 -12.28 13.30 -0.78
N GLY A 52 -13.43 13.85 -1.17
CA GLY A 52 -14.31 14.68 -0.36
C GLY A 52 -14.96 13.94 0.81
N LEU A 53 -14.20 13.14 1.56
CA LEU A 53 -14.52 12.83 2.94
C LEU A 53 -14.40 14.12 3.75
N VAL A 54 -15.51 14.85 3.73
CA VAL A 54 -15.88 15.87 4.69
C VAL A 54 -15.69 15.27 6.09
N THR A 55 -14.53 15.51 6.69
CA THR A 55 -14.42 15.54 8.15
C THR A 55 -14.86 16.94 8.54
N ARG A 56 -16.16 17.10 8.79
CA ARG A 56 -16.72 18.23 9.51
C ARG A 56 -17.18 17.76 10.88
#